data_AF-A0AAN1EV31-F1
#
_entry.id   AF-A0AAN1EV31-F1
#
_cell.length_a   1.000
_cell.length_b   1.000
_cell.length_c   1.000
_cell.angle_alpha   90.00
_cell.angle_beta   90.00
_cell.angle_gamma   90.00
#
_symmetry.space_group_name_H-M   'P 1'
#
loop_
_entity.id
_entity.type
_entity.pdbx_description
1 polymer ?
#
loop_
_entity_poly.entity_id
_entity_poly.type
_entity_poly.pdbx_seq_one_letter_code
_entity_poly.pdbx_strand_id
1 'polypeptide(L)'
;MYITIYFIILIFFFFCMYLFRGQFRLTEKSLDKQKLFWVALIIPFFSFLYFGIPIWINYSIDISTNGYEHFLKISILPLYILASAPVLAAFVANTHRTIQTAKQIIETEKKNKVDTVFSKFNFTCERLSKINLLDGRKIVSFDSIILLFFHFKDNELYIRKKIINELLSKFHTIIKSKNEIEIEIDSINNSCEENEIPILWDKIYKNINDINNNYLYICMRLGIYLDDDLESQHRSMFKGAINIKLEHILGDSGRTKAHIETYINIFIHDFKKIIDILSIIDERVKNDFDEIFIINGHYMS
;
A
#
# COMPACT_ATOMS: atom_id res chain seq x y z
N MET A 1 10.23 -52.79 -45.03
CA MET A 1 9.63 -53.37 -43.80
C MET A 1 10.12 -52.68 -42.52
N TYR A 2 11.42 -52.50 -42.29
CA TYR A 2 11.93 -51.84 -41.07
C TYR A 2 11.51 -50.37 -40.91
N ILE A 3 11.51 -49.60 -42.00
CA ILE A 3 11.08 -48.18 -42.00
C ILE A 3 9.57 -48.06 -41.73
N THR A 4 8.76 -48.94 -42.33
CA THR A 4 7.30 -48.94 -42.14
C THR A 4 6.92 -49.28 -40.69
N ILE A 5 7.62 -50.22 -40.05
CA ILE A 5 7.42 -50.54 -38.63
C ILE A 5 7.78 -49.34 -37.75
N TYR A 6 8.89 -48.66 -38.04
CA TYR A 6 9.30 -47.45 -37.31
C TYR A 6 8.25 -46.33 -37.39
N PHE A 7 7.69 -46.09 -38.57
CA PHE A 7 6.62 -45.11 -38.73
C PHE A 7 5.36 -45.48 -37.94
N ILE A 8 4.98 -46.76 -37.89
CA ILE A 8 3.85 -47.21 -37.07
C ILE A 8 4.12 -46.95 -35.58
N ILE A 9 5.34 -47.23 -35.11
CA ILE A 9 5.76 -46.96 -33.72
C ILE A 9 5.73 -45.45 -33.42
N LEU A 10 6.22 -44.62 -34.34
CA LEU A 10 6.17 -43.16 -34.19
C LEU A 10 4.72 -42.64 -34.17
N ILE A 11 3.86 -43.11 -35.07
CA ILE A 11 2.45 -42.71 -35.12
C ILE A 11 1.75 -43.11 -33.82
N PHE A 12 1.98 -44.33 -33.34
CA PHE A 12 1.45 -44.78 -32.05
C PHE A 12 1.98 -43.93 -30.90
N PHE A 13 3.26 -43.59 -30.90
CA PHE A 13 3.86 -42.71 -29.89
C PHE A 13 3.25 -41.31 -29.91
N PHE A 14 3.10 -40.68 -31.09
CA PHE A 14 2.46 -39.38 -31.22
C PHE A 14 0.98 -39.43 -30.84
N PHE A 15 0.29 -40.54 -31.14
CA PHE A 15 -1.08 -40.77 -30.70
C PHE A 15 -1.17 -40.90 -29.17
N CYS A 16 -0.28 -41.64 -28.52
CA CYS A 16 -0.17 -41.66 -27.06
C CYS A 16 0.12 -40.26 -26.50
N MET A 17 1.05 -39.52 -27.10
CA MET A 17 1.37 -38.15 -26.69
C MET A 17 0.15 -37.22 -26.85
N TYR A 18 -0.67 -37.44 -27.88
CA TYR A 18 -1.95 -36.77 -28.08
C TYR A 18 -2.95 -37.10 -26.97
N LEU A 19 -3.11 -38.37 -26.62
CA LEU A 19 -4.04 -38.80 -25.57
C LEU A 19 -3.61 -38.30 -24.18
N PHE A 20 -2.30 -38.21 -23.92
CA PHE A 20 -1.73 -37.78 -22.63
C PHE A 20 -1.23 -36.33 -22.63
N ARG A 21 -1.79 -35.47 -23.49
CA ARG A 21 -1.36 -34.06 -23.69
C ARG A 21 -1.10 -33.27 -22.40
N GLY A 22 -1.94 -33.46 -21.37
CA GLY A 22 -1.80 -32.75 -20.09
C GLY A 22 -0.47 -33.04 -19.38
N GLN A 23 0.11 -34.23 -19.57
CA GLN A 23 1.36 -34.66 -18.94
C GLN A 23 2.61 -34.10 -19.64
N PHE A 24 2.48 -33.66 -20.91
CA PHE A 24 3.57 -33.09 -21.71
C PHE A 24 3.55 -31.57 -21.76
N ARG A 25 2.60 -30.93 -21.07
CA ARG A 25 2.56 -29.48 -20.94
C ARG A 25 3.72 -29.00 -20.07
N LEU A 26 4.51 -28.07 -20.60
CA LEU A 26 5.57 -27.42 -19.84
C LEU A 26 4.98 -26.57 -18.70
N THR A 27 5.60 -26.66 -17.54
CA THR A 27 5.23 -25.92 -16.33
C THR A 27 6.43 -25.10 -15.81
N GLU A 28 6.17 -24.22 -14.86
CA GLU A 28 7.18 -23.39 -14.20
C GLU A 28 8.17 -24.18 -13.32
N LYS A 29 7.87 -25.44 -13.01
CA LYS A 29 8.75 -26.35 -12.25
C LYS A 29 10.07 -26.58 -12.98
N SER A 30 11.07 -27.09 -12.27
CA SER A 30 12.41 -27.36 -12.83
C SER A 30 12.38 -28.21 -14.11
N LEU A 31 13.37 -28.00 -14.99
CA LEU A 31 13.40 -28.59 -16.35
C LEU A 31 13.47 -30.13 -16.33
N ASP A 32 14.18 -30.69 -15.35
CA ASP A 32 14.30 -32.13 -15.11
C ASP A 32 12.97 -32.81 -14.79
N LYS A 33 11.97 -32.06 -14.30
CA LYS A 33 10.61 -32.57 -14.03
C LYS A 33 9.73 -32.56 -15.27
N GLN A 34 10.17 -31.93 -16.37
CA GLN A 34 9.36 -31.79 -17.57
C GLN A 34 9.49 -33.06 -18.43
N LYS A 35 8.38 -33.81 -18.55
CA LYS A 35 8.36 -35.05 -19.35
C LYS A 35 8.74 -34.81 -20.83
N LEU A 36 8.39 -33.64 -21.37
CA LEU A 36 8.72 -33.26 -22.74
C LEU A 36 10.24 -33.13 -22.96
N PHE A 37 11.00 -32.72 -21.94
CA PHE A 37 12.46 -32.65 -22.01
C PHE A 37 13.07 -34.05 -22.14
N TRP A 38 12.62 -35.01 -21.31
CA TRP A 38 13.06 -36.40 -21.41
C TRP A 38 12.67 -37.03 -22.74
N VAL A 39 11.47 -36.74 -23.27
CA VAL A 39 11.07 -37.21 -24.60
C VAL A 39 11.99 -36.69 -25.70
N ALA A 40 12.39 -35.42 -25.65
CA ALA A 40 13.32 -34.82 -26.60
C ALA A 40 14.72 -35.47 -26.60
N LEU A 41 15.13 -36.08 -25.48
CA LEU A 41 16.39 -36.81 -25.35
C LEU A 41 16.24 -38.31 -25.71
N ILE A 42 15.16 -38.93 -25.24
CA ILE A 42 14.93 -40.37 -25.34
C ILE A 42 14.57 -40.81 -26.75
N ILE A 43 13.75 -40.04 -27.49
CA ILE A 43 13.34 -40.40 -28.85
C ILE A 43 14.57 -40.53 -29.78
N PRO A 44 15.43 -39.51 -29.92
CA PRO A 44 16.61 -39.61 -30.78
C PRO A 44 17.54 -40.77 -30.38
N PHE A 45 17.66 -41.04 -29.09
CA PHE A 45 18.48 -42.15 -28.58
C PHE A 45 17.92 -43.52 -28.98
N PHE A 46 16.62 -43.76 -28.81
CA PHE A 46 16.01 -45.02 -29.27
C PHE A 46 16.03 -45.15 -30.79
N SER A 47 15.83 -44.05 -31.51
CA SER A 47 15.92 -44.05 -32.97
C SER A 47 17.35 -44.34 -33.44
N PHE A 48 18.38 -43.82 -32.76
CA PHE A 48 19.78 -44.17 -33.02
C PHE A 48 20.02 -45.68 -32.90
N LEU A 49 19.54 -46.32 -31.83
CA LEU A 49 19.67 -47.76 -31.64
C LEU A 49 18.86 -48.55 -32.68
N TYR A 50 17.63 -48.13 -32.96
CA TYR A 50 16.75 -48.80 -33.92
C TYR A 50 17.35 -48.86 -35.33
N PHE A 51 17.95 -47.77 -35.80
CA PHE A 51 18.61 -47.72 -37.11
C PHE A 51 20.05 -48.24 -37.08
N GLY A 52 20.73 -48.14 -35.93
CA GLY A 52 22.13 -48.55 -35.78
C GLY A 52 22.32 -50.05 -35.66
N ILE A 53 21.57 -50.73 -34.78
CA ILE A 53 21.76 -52.16 -34.47
C ILE A 53 21.73 -53.05 -35.73
N PRO A 54 20.75 -52.92 -36.66
CA PRO A 54 20.73 -53.73 -37.88
C PRO A 54 21.94 -53.50 -38.81
N ILE A 55 22.53 -52.31 -38.77
CA ILE A 55 23.72 -51.98 -39.56
C ILE A 55 24.94 -52.62 -38.91
N TRP A 56 25.07 -52.52 -37.58
CA TRP A 56 26.27 -52.96 -36.85
C TRP A 56 26.38 -54.47 -36.67
N ILE A 57 25.26 -55.21 -36.66
CA ILE A 57 25.25 -56.65 -36.35
C ILE A 57 26.10 -57.50 -37.32
N ASN A 58 26.38 -56.98 -38.52
CA ASN A 58 27.18 -57.66 -39.55
C ASN A 58 28.67 -57.30 -39.49
N TYR A 59 29.10 -56.46 -38.55
CA TYR A 59 30.46 -55.99 -38.42
C TYR A 59 31.04 -56.37 -37.05
N SER A 60 32.36 -56.53 -37.00
CA SER A 60 33.10 -56.67 -35.75
C SER A 60 33.60 -55.31 -35.27
N ILE A 61 33.82 -55.17 -33.96
CA ILE A 61 34.34 -53.93 -33.38
C ILE A 61 35.83 -53.82 -33.73
N ASP A 62 36.19 -52.78 -34.47
CA ASP A 62 37.57 -52.39 -34.75
C ASP A 62 37.84 -51.00 -34.17
N ILE A 63 38.83 -50.89 -33.28
CA ILE A 63 39.22 -49.67 -32.55
C ILE A 63 40.40 -48.97 -33.26
N SER A 64 40.82 -49.46 -34.43
CA SER A 64 41.81 -48.79 -35.27
C SER A 64 41.24 -47.50 -35.88
N THR A 65 42.13 -46.64 -36.39
CA THR A 65 41.73 -45.43 -37.15
C THR A 65 40.80 -45.78 -38.32
N ASN A 66 41.10 -46.85 -39.04
CA ASN A 66 40.27 -47.34 -40.14
C ASN A 66 38.92 -47.87 -39.63
N GLY A 67 38.90 -48.51 -38.46
CA GLY A 67 37.68 -48.96 -37.79
C GLY A 67 36.73 -47.80 -37.43
N TYR A 68 37.27 -46.71 -36.87
CA TYR A 68 36.49 -45.50 -36.59
C TYR A 68 35.96 -44.83 -37.86
N GLU A 69 36.77 -44.68 -38.90
CA GLU A 69 36.34 -44.10 -40.18
C GLU A 69 35.21 -44.93 -40.80
N HIS A 70 35.35 -46.26 -40.77
CA HIS A 70 34.33 -47.17 -41.26
C HIS A 70 33.04 -47.07 -40.44
N PHE A 71 33.13 -47.04 -39.10
CA PHE A 71 31.98 -46.87 -38.22
C PHE A 71 31.22 -45.58 -38.51
N LEU A 72 31.91 -44.45 -38.67
CA LEU A 72 31.29 -43.17 -39.02
C LEU A 72 30.58 -43.24 -40.37
N LYS A 73 31.21 -43.86 -41.37
CA LYS A 73 30.66 -44.00 -42.71
C LYS A 73 29.37 -44.83 -42.73
N ILE A 74 29.33 -45.95 -42.01
CA ILE A 74 28.14 -46.81 -41.96
C ILE A 74 27.06 -46.28 -41.02
N SER A 75 27.43 -45.50 -39.99
CA SER A 75 26.52 -44.99 -38.95
C SER A 75 26.03 -43.57 -39.20
N ILE A 76 26.24 -43.02 -40.40
CA ILE A 76 25.95 -41.62 -40.72
C ILE A 76 24.50 -41.24 -40.37
N LEU A 77 23.52 -42.06 -40.75
CA LEU A 77 22.10 -41.82 -40.47
C LEU A 77 21.78 -41.92 -38.96
N PRO A 78 22.11 -43.02 -38.25
CA PRO A 78 21.94 -43.09 -36.80
C PRO A 78 22.58 -41.90 -36.07
N LEU A 79 23.80 -41.51 -36.44
CA LEU A 79 24.54 -40.43 -35.79
C LEU A 79 23.87 -39.07 -36.02
N TYR A 80 23.35 -38.79 -37.22
CA TYR A 80 22.57 -37.58 -37.47
C TYR A 80 21.28 -37.53 -36.64
N ILE A 81 20.61 -38.66 -36.49
CA ILE A 81 19.42 -38.75 -35.62
C ILE A 81 19.80 -38.44 -34.18
N LEU A 82 20.87 -39.06 -33.65
CA LEU A 82 21.34 -38.81 -32.28
C LEU A 82 21.76 -37.34 -32.08
N ALA A 83 22.41 -36.75 -33.09
CA ALA A 83 22.85 -35.35 -33.07
C ALA A 83 21.67 -34.36 -33.00
N SER A 84 20.44 -34.78 -33.32
CA SER A 84 19.25 -33.95 -33.12
C SER A 84 18.82 -33.82 -31.66
N ALA A 85 19.25 -34.73 -30.76
CA ALA A 85 18.82 -34.72 -29.37
C ALA A 85 19.20 -33.43 -28.61
N PRO A 86 20.46 -32.94 -28.70
CA PRO A 86 20.82 -31.66 -28.09
C PRO A 86 20.01 -30.48 -28.65
N VAL A 87 19.69 -30.50 -29.96
CA VAL A 87 18.90 -29.43 -30.61
C VAL A 87 17.46 -29.41 -30.06
N LEU A 88 16.81 -30.57 -29.97
CA LEU A 88 15.47 -30.69 -29.42
C LEU A 88 15.43 -30.36 -27.93
N ALA A 89 16.43 -30.83 -27.15
CA ALA A 89 16.56 -30.50 -25.75
C ALA A 89 16.74 -28.99 -25.52
N ALA A 90 17.55 -28.32 -26.35
CA ALA A 90 17.73 -26.87 -26.31
C ALA A 90 16.44 -26.11 -26.64
N PHE A 91 15.66 -26.59 -27.62
CA PHE A 91 14.36 -26.00 -27.94
C PHE A 91 13.39 -26.07 -26.74
N VAL A 92 13.26 -27.25 -26.13
CA VAL A 92 12.41 -27.44 -24.93
C VAL A 92 12.89 -26.57 -23.78
N ALA A 93 14.19 -26.51 -23.52
CA ALA A 93 14.77 -25.68 -22.47
C ALA A 93 14.49 -24.17 -22.71
N ASN A 94 14.58 -23.69 -23.94
CA ASN A 94 14.28 -22.29 -24.27
C ASN A 94 12.79 -21.97 -24.07
N THR A 95 11.88 -22.82 -24.55
CA THR A 95 10.45 -22.64 -24.32
C THR A 95 10.10 -22.66 -22.83
N HIS A 96 10.74 -23.55 -22.06
CA HIS A 96 10.57 -23.65 -20.62
C HIS A 96 11.02 -22.38 -19.90
N ARG A 97 12.19 -21.82 -20.24
CA ARG A 97 12.65 -20.53 -19.72
C ARG A 97 11.64 -19.42 -19.97
N THR A 98 11.05 -19.33 -21.16
CA THR A 98 10.02 -18.32 -21.46
C THR A 98 8.79 -18.44 -20.55
N ILE A 99 8.33 -19.66 -20.27
CA ILE A 99 7.20 -19.91 -19.35
C ILE A 99 7.57 -19.49 -17.93
N GLN A 100 8.77 -19.82 -17.47
CA GLN A 100 9.27 -19.39 -16.16
C GLN A 100 9.35 -17.87 -16.06
N THR A 101 9.91 -17.20 -17.07
CA THR A 101 9.99 -15.73 -17.12
C THR A 101 8.60 -15.10 -17.10
N ALA A 102 7.64 -15.62 -17.87
CA ALA A 102 6.26 -15.12 -17.85
C ALA A 102 5.61 -15.26 -16.46
N LYS A 103 5.83 -16.38 -15.77
CA LYS A 103 5.35 -16.59 -14.41
C LYS A 103 6.00 -15.61 -13.42
N GLN A 104 7.32 -15.42 -13.53
CA GLN A 104 8.07 -14.48 -12.71
C GLN A 104 7.60 -13.03 -12.91
N ILE A 105 7.30 -12.61 -14.14
CA ILE A 105 6.73 -11.29 -14.43
C ILE A 105 5.40 -11.11 -13.67
N ILE A 106 4.49 -12.08 -13.77
CA ILE A 106 3.18 -12.01 -13.09
C ILE A 106 3.33 -11.94 -11.56
N GLU A 107 4.22 -12.73 -10.98
CA GLU A 107 4.46 -12.71 -9.53
C GLU A 107 5.13 -11.41 -9.09
N THR A 108 6.07 -10.89 -9.89
CA THR A 108 6.73 -9.61 -9.65
C THR A 108 5.77 -8.45 -9.76
N GLU A 109 4.87 -8.44 -10.74
CA GLU A 109 3.82 -7.42 -10.86
C GLU A 109 2.90 -7.39 -9.64
N LYS A 110 2.49 -8.57 -9.16
CA LYS A 110 1.70 -8.68 -7.92
C LYS A 110 2.46 -8.12 -6.72
N LYS A 111 3.73 -8.49 -6.58
CA LYS A 111 4.59 -7.99 -5.51
C LYS A 111 4.78 -6.48 -5.61
N ASN A 112 5.10 -5.95 -6.79
CA ASN A 112 5.29 -4.52 -7.03
C ASN A 112 4.07 -3.69 -6.68
N LYS A 113 2.85 -4.19 -6.95
CA LYS A 113 1.61 -3.52 -6.52
C LYS A 113 1.55 -3.40 -4.99
N VAL A 114 1.83 -4.48 -4.27
CA VAL A 114 1.86 -4.48 -2.79
C VAL A 114 2.98 -3.57 -2.26
N ASP A 115 4.19 -3.70 -2.81
CA ASP A 115 5.35 -2.92 -2.40
C ASP A 115 5.13 -1.42 -2.66
N THR A 116 4.43 -1.04 -3.74
CA THR A 116 4.07 0.36 -4.01
C THR A 116 3.14 0.92 -2.93
N VAL A 117 2.12 0.14 -2.54
CA VAL A 117 1.20 0.53 -1.47
C VAL A 117 1.94 0.67 -0.15
N PHE A 118 2.78 -0.32 0.20
CA PHE A 118 3.58 -0.30 1.43
C PHE A 118 4.63 0.82 1.44
N SER A 119 5.22 1.15 0.29
CA SER A 119 6.16 2.26 0.17
C SER A 119 5.47 3.61 0.38
N LYS A 120 4.28 3.81 -0.20
CA LYS A 120 3.46 5.00 0.09
C LYS A 120 3.11 5.08 1.56
N PHE A 121 2.79 3.95 2.19
CA PHE A 121 2.48 3.87 3.62
C PHE A 121 3.64 4.33 4.49
N ASN A 122 4.82 3.75 4.29
CA ASN A 122 6.01 4.09 5.06
C ASN A 122 6.42 5.54 4.84
N PHE A 123 6.37 6.02 3.59
CA PHE A 123 6.67 7.42 3.27
C PHE A 123 5.74 8.39 4.00
N THR A 124 4.45 8.10 4.03
CA THR A 124 3.47 8.92 4.76
C THR A 124 3.74 8.91 6.27
N CYS A 125 3.97 7.74 6.87
CA CYS A 125 4.28 7.65 8.30
C CYS A 125 5.58 8.39 8.65
N GLU A 126 6.61 8.25 7.83
CA GLU A 126 7.88 8.94 8.01
C GLU A 126 7.67 10.46 7.98
N ARG A 127 6.92 10.98 7.01
CA ARG A 127 6.61 12.42 6.93
C ARG A 127 5.83 12.91 8.13
N LEU A 128 4.81 12.17 8.56
CA LEU A 128 3.99 12.53 9.72
C LEU A 128 4.81 12.52 11.03
N SER A 129 5.72 11.56 11.20
CA SER A 129 6.57 11.46 12.38
C SER A 129 7.54 12.65 12.55
N LYS A 130 7.87 13.35 11.46
CA LYS A 130 8.80 14.49 11.44
C LYS A 130 8.14 15.82 11.80
N ILE A 131 6.84 15.82 12.07
CA ILE A 131 6.07 17.03 12.31
C ILE A 131 6.04 17.33 13.80
N ASN A 132 6.50 18.54 14.13
CA ASN A 132 6.34 19.12 15.46
C ASN A 132 5.21 20.15 15.42
N LEU A 133 4.18 19.93 16.25
CA LEU A 133 3.11 20.90 16.51
C LEU A 133 3.67 22.04 17.39
N LEU A 134 3.03 23.22 17.41
CA LEU A 134 3.59 24.38 18.13
C LEU A 134 3.76 24.13 19.63
N ASP A 135 2.90 23.29 20.17
CA ASP A 135 2.87 22.92 21.57
C ASP A 135 3.80 21.73 21.91
N GLY A 136 4.67 21.33 20.98
CA GLY A 136 5.65 20.25 21.16
C GLY A 136 5.09 18.84 20.97
N ARG A 137 3.80 18.69 20.61
CA ARG A 137 3.21 17.37 20.32
C ARG A 137 3.83 16.69 19.10
N LYS A 138 3.81 15.36 19.13
CA LYS A 138 4.20 14.46 18.03
C LYS A 138 3.03 13.56 17.66
N ILE A 139 3.02 13.10 16.41
CA ILE A 139 2.05 12.12 15.95
C ILE A 139 2.62 10.72 16.27
N VAL A 140 1.92 9.96 17.12
CA VAL A 140 2.43 8.70 17.68
C VAL A 140 1.73 7.47 17.08
N SER A 141 0.50 7.61 16.60
CA SER A 141 -0.17 6.58 15.80
C SER A 141 -0.62 7.13 14.46
N PHE A 142 -0.54 6.29 13.43
CA PHE A 142 -0.99 6.61 12.09
C PHE A 142 -2.24 5.82 11.69
N ASP A 143 -2.75 4.92 12.54
CA ASP A 143 -3.78 3.91 12.18
C ASP A 143 -5.03 4.51 11.53
N SER A 144 -5.51 5.64 12.05
CA SER A 144 -6.67 6.33 11.50
C SER A 144 -6.36 7.14 10.24
N ILE A 145 -5.13 7.68 10.12
CA ILE A 145 -4.66 8.38 8.91
C ILE A 145 -4.43 7.36 7.77
N ILE A 146 -3.99 6.15 8.11
CA ILE A 146 -3.87 5.01 7.19
C ILE A 146 -5.25 4.66 6.63
N LEU A 147 -6.28 4.55 7.48
CA LEU A 147 -7.65 4.24 7.05
C LEU A 147 -8.26 5.34 6.15
N LEU A 148 -7.81 6.59 6.28
CA LEU A 148 -8.17 7.68 5.36
C LEU A 148 -7.47 7.56 4.00
N PHE A 149 -6.26 6.99 3.96
CA PHE A 149 -5.39 7.02 2.79
C PHE A 149 -5.41 5.73 1.94
N PHE A 150 -5.56 4.57 2.58
CA PHE A 150 -5.44 3.29 1.91
C PHE A 150 -6.79 2.74 1.49
N HIS A 151 -7.07 2.86 0.20
CA HIS A 151 -8.19 2.23 -0.47
C HIS A 151 -7.81 0.79 -0.84
N PHE A 152 -8.19 -0.18 -0.01
CA PHE A 152 -7.99 -1.59 -0.33
C PHE A 152 -9.19 -2.20 -1.06
N LYS A 153 -10.45 -1.73 -0.85
CA LYS A 153 -11.67 -2.16 -1.60
C LYS A 153 -12.83 -1.13 -1.62
N ASP A 154 -13.83 -1.32 -2.49
CA ASP A 154 -15.04 -0.46 -2.62
C ASP A 154 -15.83 -0.24 -1.32
N ASN A 155 -15.89 -1.25 -0.45
CA ASN A 155 -16.55 -1.12 0.87
C ASN A 155 -15.83 -0.14 1.82
N GLU A 156 -14.56 0.19 1.55
CA GLU A 156 -13.76 1.10 2.38
C GLU A 156 -13.92 2.56 1.98
N LEU A 157 -14.46 2.85 0.78
CA LEU A 157 -14.85 4.20 0.38
C LEU A 157 -15.95 4.74 1.30
N TYR A 158 -16.90 3.88 1.70
CA TYR A 158 -17.94 4.22 2.67
C TYR A 158 -17.34 4.54 4.04
N ILE A 159 -16.37 3.74 4.50
CA ILE A 159 -15.68 3.94 5.78
C ILE A 159 -14.93 5.28 5.76
N ARG A 160 -14.21 5.57 4.67
CA ARG A 160 -13.51 6.85 4.47
C ARG A 160 -14.48 8.03 4.55
N LYS A 161 -15.56 8.00 3.78
CA LYS A 161 -16.59 9.07 3.79
C LYS A 161 -17.20 9.26 5.17
N LYS A 162 -17.47 8.17 5.89
CA LYS A 162 -17.99 8.22 7.26
C LYS A 162 -17.01 8.93 8.21
N ILE A 163 -15.73 8.56 8.17
CA ILE A 163 -14.68 9.18 9.00
C ILE A 163 -14.53 10.67 8.65
N ILE A 164 -14.49 11.02 7.36
CA ILE A 164 -14.40 12.42 6.92
C ILE A 164 -15.60 13.21 7.45
N ASN A 165 -16.83 12.78 7.16
CA ASN A 165 -18.05 13.47 7.61
C ASN A 165 -18.10 13.66 9.12
N GLU A 166 -17.63 12.66 9.88
CA GLU A 166 -17.54 12.75 11.32
C GLU A 166 -16.54 13.83 11.77
N LEU A 167 -15.34 13.89 11.18
CA LEU A 167 -14.37 14.95 11.43
C LEU A 167 -14.93 16.32 11.06
N LEU A 168 -15.57 16.45 9.89
CA LEU A 168 -16.18 17.71 9.43
C LEU A 168 -17.25 18.21 10.39
N SER A 169 -18.10 17.32 10.92
CA SER A 169 -19.13 17.71 11.90
C SER A 169 -18.53 18.29 13.19
N LYS A 170 -17.39 17.74 13.63
CA LYS A 170 -16.67 18.21 14.82
C LYS A 170 -16.04 19.56 14.55
N PHE A 171 -15.53 19.79 13.35
CA PHE A 171 -15.04 21.10 12.93
C PHE A 171 -16.11 22.18 12.89
N HIS A 172 -17.27 21.89 12.31
CA HIS A 172 -18.38 22.82 12.31
C HIS A 172 -18.79 23.22 13.74
N THR A 173 -18.77 22.27 14.67
CA THR A 173 -19.05 22.57 16.08
C THR A 173 -18.03 23.52 16.70
N ILE A 174 -16.74 23.32 16.41
CA ILE A 174 -15.67 24.18 16.93
C ILE A 174 -15.79 25.62 16.38
N ILE A 175 -16.02 25.77 15.08
CA ILE A 175 -16.19 27.09 14.45
C ILE A 175 -17.39 27.82 15.06
N LYS A 176 -18.50 27.09 15.26
CA LYS A 176 -19.70 27.64 15.90
C LYS A 176 -19.40 28.15 17.31
N SER A 177 -18.79 27.33 18.17
CA SER A 177 -18.45 27.72 19.54
C SER A 177 -17.47 28.90 19.59
N LYS A 178 -16.54 29.00 18.62
CA LYS A 178 -15.64 30.16 18.50
C LYS A 178 -16.42 31.45 18.23
N ASN A 179 -17.32 31.42 17.25
CA ASN A 179 -18.13 32.59 16.89
C ASN A 179 -19.05 33.03 18.05
N GLU A 180 -19.60 32.08 18.81
CA GLU A 180 -20.40 32.39 20.01
C GLU A 180 -19.57 33.08 21.10
N ILE A 181 -18.32 32.64 21.34
CA ILE A 181 -17.41 33.30 22.28
C ILE A 181 -17.11 34.75 21.85
N GLU A 182 -16.87 35.00 20.56
CA GLU A 182 -16.62 36.36 20.04
C GLU A 182 -17.82 37.28 20.33
N ILE A 183 -19.04 36.81 20.05
CA ILE A 183 -20.27 37.55 20.32
C ILE A 183 -20.44 37.85 21.81
N GLU A 184 -20.20 36.86 22.68
CA GLU A 184 -20.35 37.00 24.15
C GLU A 184 -19.32 37.95 24.75
N ILE A 185 -18.09 37.94 24.25
CA ILE A 185 -17.05 38.88 24.66
C ILE A 185 -17.42 40.31 24.22
N ASP A 186 -17.95 40.48 23.02
CA ASP A 186 -18.34 41.80 22.51
C ASP A 186 -19.55 42.36 23.26
N SER A 187 -20.49 41.52 23.72
CA SER A 187 -21.59 41.96 24.58
C SER A 187 -21.12 42.43 25.96
N ILE A 188 -20.15 41.71 26.56
CA ILE A 188 -19.51 42.11 27.83
C ILE A 188 -18.85 43.49 27.69
N ASN A 189 -18.19 43.75 26.56
CA ASN A 189 -17.45 45.00 26.36
C ASN A 189 -18.35 46.21 26.04
N ASN A 190 -19.50 46.00 25.40
CA ASN A 190 -20.27 47.09 24.81
C ASN A 190 -21.53 47.52 25.58
N SER A 191 -22.15 46.67 26.42
CA SER A 191 -23.46 47.05 26.98
C SER A 191 -24.06 46.18 28.10
N CYS A 192 -23.36 45.21 28.70
CA CYS A 192 -24.01 44.31 29.66
C CYS A 192 -24.26 44.92 31.05
N GLU A 193 -25.45 44.63 31.59
CA GLU A 193 -25.75 44.88 33.00
C GLU A 193 -24.89 43.96 33.91
N GLU A 194 -24.49 44.45 35.08
CA GLU A 194 -23.57 43.75 36.02
C GLU A 194 -24.06 42.33 36.42
N ASN A 195 -25.37 42.13 36.43
CA ASN A 195 -26.07 40.87 36.72
C ASN A 195 -26.03 39.85 35.56
N GLU A 196 -25.79 40.28 34.31
CA GLU A 196 -25.74 39.42 33.11
C GLU A 196 -24.33 38.88 32.84
N ILE A 197 -23.30 39.55 33.36
CA ILE A 197 -21.89 39.18 33.19
C ILE A 197 -21.60 37.73 33.63
N PRO A 198 -22.06 37.24 34.80
CA PRO A 198 -21.83 35.85 35.20
C PRO A 198 -22.46 34.83 34.24
N ILE A 199 -23.63 35.13 33.69
CA ILE A 199 -24.35 34.26 32.75
C ILE A 199 -23.58 34.14 31.44
N LEU A 200 -22.98 35.23 30.96
CA LEU A 200 -22.14 35.23 29.77
C LEU A 200 -20.85 34.45 30.00
N TRP A 201 -20.23 34.57 31.17
CA TRP A 201 -19.05 33.77 31.52
C TRP A 201 -19.31 32.27 31.52
N ASP A 202 -20.47 31.83 32.02
CA ASP A 202 -20.87 30.42 31.97
C ASP A 202 -21.00 29.90 30.54
N LYS A 203 -21.53 30.71 29.61
CA LYS A 203 -21.62 30.34 28.19
C LYS A 203 -20.25 30.28 27.51
N ILE A 204 -19.39 31.26 27.77
CA ILE A 204 -18.00 31.26 27.27
C ILE A 204 -17.29 30.00 27.74
N TYR A 205 -17.41 29.66 29.03
CA TYR A 205 -16.81 28.47 29.61
C TYR A 205 -17.29 27.18 28.92
N LYS A 206 -18.60 27.07 28.71
CA LYS A 206 -19.19 25.93 28.00
C LYS A 206 -18.63 25.81 26.58
N ASN A 207 -18.55 26.92 25.84
CA ASN A 207 -18.03 26.94 24.48
C ASN A 207 -16.54 26.60 24.40
N ILE A 208 -15.72 27.05 25.36
CA ILE A 208 -14.31 26.65 25.46
C ILE A 208 -14.20 25.13 25.68
N ASN A 209 -15.04 24.57 26.55
CA ASN A 209 -15.05 23.13 26.81
C ASN A 209 -15.49 22.33 25.58
N ASP A 210 -16.48 22.82 24.83
CA ASP A 210 -16.93 22.21 23.56
C ASP A 210 -15.82 22.24 22.50
N ILE A 211 -15.09 23.34 22.36
CA ILE A 211 -13.92 23.44 21.49
C ILE A 211 -12.88 22.37 21.88
N ASN A 212 -12.54 22.28 23.17
CA ASN A 212 -11.53 21.35 23.65
C ASN A 212 -11.93 19.89 23.44
N ASN A 213 -13.16 19.52 23.76
CA ASN A 213 -13.62 18.13 23.62
C ASN A 213 -13.64 17.70 22.15
N ASN A 214 -14.12 18.56 21.26
CA ASN A 214 -14.12 18.26 19.83
C ASN A 214 -12.69 18.25 19.25
N TYR A 215 -11.80 19.09 19.77
CA TYR A 215 -10.39 19.06 19.40
C TYR A 215 -9.69 17.77 19.77
N LEU A 216 -9.83 17.37 21.03
CA LEU A 216 -9.24 16.15 21.55
C LEU A 216 -9.78 14.95 20.78
N TYR A 217 -11.07 14.96 20.46
CA TYR A 217 -11.69 13.96 19.61
C TYR A 217 -11.02 13.85 18.24
N ILE A 218 -10.84 14.98 17.55
CA ILE A 218 -10.14 15.04 16.26
C ILE A 218 -8.70 14.53 16.40
N CYS A 219 -7.97 14.97 17.42
CA CYS A 219 -6.59 14.53 17.67
C CYS A 219 -6.50 13.02 17.88
N MET A 220 -7.34 12.46 18.77
CA MET A 220 -7.42 11.02 19.03
C MET A 220 -7.80 10.25 17.77
N ARG A 221 -8.80 10.74 17.02
CA ARG A 221 -9.23 10.13 15.76
C ARG A 221 -8.19 10.26 14.65
N LEU A 222 -7.21 11.14 14.77
CA LEU A 222 -6.07 11.25 13.84
C LEU A 222 -4.80 10.59 14.39
N GLY A 223 -4.83 9.96 15.58
CA GLY A 223 -3.65 9.34 16.20
C GLY A 223 -2.60 10.35 16.69
N ILE A 224 -3.01 11.60 16.89
CA ILE A 224 -2.21 12.67 17.50
C ILE A 224 -2.36 12.52 19.01
N TYR A 225 -1.38 11.91 19.67
CA TYR A 225 -1.36 11.76 21.12
C TYR A 225 -0.52 12.86 21.76
N LEU A 226 -0.98 13.35 22.91
CA LEU A 226 -0.18 14.18 23.81
C LEU A 226 0.89 13.29 24.44
N ASP A 227 2.13 13.77 24.53
CA ASP A 227 3.14 13.17 25.40
C ASP A 227 2.61 13.24 26.84
N ASP A 228 2.77 12.18 27.64
CA ASP A 228 2.09 12.01 28.94
C ASP A 228 2.37 13.19 29.91
N ASP A 229 3.55 13.81 29.80
CA ASP A 229 3.92 15.01 30.55
C ASP A 229 3.18 16.28 30.11
N LEU A 230 2.86 16.41 28.82
CA LEU A 230 2.15 17.54 28.21
C LEU A 230 0.63 17.43 28.38
N GLU A 231 0.08 16.22 28.52
CA GLU A 231 -1.32 16.04 28.91
C GLU A 231 -1.56 16.58 30.33
N SER A 232 -0.56 16.48 31.21
CA SER A 232 -0.58 17.07 32.55
C SER A 232 -0.45 18.59 32.52
N GLN A 233 0.47 19.16 31.71
CA GLN A 233 0.66 20.60 31.58
C GLN A 233 -0.47 21.28 30.83
N HIS A 234 -1.03 20.69 29.77
CA HIS A 234 -2.20 21.24 29.11
C HIS A 234 -3.44 21.08 29.98
N ARG A 235 -3.68 19.93 30.64
CA ARG A 235 -4.77 19.86 31.65
C ARG A 235 -4.54 20.81 32.82
N SER A 236 -3.30 21.13 33.20
CA SER A 236 -3.01 22.11 34.26
C SER A 236 -3.06 23.56 33.76
N MET A 237 -2.76 23.85 32.49
CA MET A 237 -3.02 25.14 31.85
C MET A 237 -4.50 25.32 31.56
N PHE A 238 -5.26 24.24 31.31
CA PHE A 238 -6.71 24.23 31.18
C PHE A 238 -7.38 24.43 32.53
N LYS A 239 -7.08 23.56 33.52
CA LYS A 239 -7.52 23.79 34.91
C LYS A 239 -7.02 25.12 35.43
N GLY A 240 -5.85 25.57 35.01
CA GLY A 240 -5.28 26.87 35.29
C GLY A 240 -6.12 27.98 34.66
N ALA A 241 -6.33 28.03 33.36
CA ALA A 241 -7.13 29.06 32.69
C ALA A 241 -8.59 29.09 33.16
N ILE A 242 -9.10 27.95 33.65
CA ILE A 242 -10.43 27.78 34.24
C ILE A 242 -10.45 28.22 35.72
N ASN A 243 -9.46 27.84 36.54
CA ASN A 243 -9.42 28.17 37.98
C ASN A 243 -8.77 29.54 38.28
N ILE A 244 -7.73 29.94 37.54
CA ILE A 244 -7.02 31.24 37.65
C ILE A 244 -7.97 32.42 37.36
N LYS A 245 -9.18 32.13 36.87
CA LYS A 245 -10.12 33.11 36.37
C LYS A 245 -11.50 33.09 37.02
N LEU A 246 -11.77 32.23 38.01
CA LEU A 246 -12.99 32.37 38.83
C LEU A 246 -12.76 33.20 40.09
N GLU A 247 -11.54 33.21 40.65
CA GLU A 247 -11.26 33.92 41.90
C GLU A 247 -10.75 35.36 41.70
N HIS A 248 -10.28 35.73 40.49
CA HIS A 248 -9.59 37.02 40.25
C HIS A 248 -10.09 37.85 39.04
N ILE A 249 -11.12 37.40 38.30
CA ILE A 249 -11.58 38.04 37.04
C ILE A 249 -12.52 39.22 37.20
N LEU A 250 -13.12 39.43 38.37
CA LEU A 250 -14.12 40.49 38.57
C LEU A 250 -13.59 41.92 38.37
N GLY A 251 -12.34 42.13 37.87
CA GLY A 251 -11.73 43.44 37.68
C GLY A 251 -11.06 43.77 36.34
N ASP A 252 -10.84 42.84 35.39
CA ASP A 252 -10.17 43.19 34.10
C ASP A 252 -10.60 42.29 32.92
N SER A 253 -11.64 42.74 32.20
CA SER A 253 -12.18 42.10 31.00
C SER A 253 -11.17 42.05 29.84
N GLY A 254 -10.26 43.03 29.74
CA GLY A 254 -9.26 43.13 28.67
C GLY A 254 -8.18 42.04 28.75
N ARG A 255 -7.65 41.80 29.96
CA ARG A 255 -6.71 40.68 30.20
C ARG A 255 -7.35 39.32 29.94
N THR A 256 -8.65 39.23 30.19
CA THR A 256 -9.39 38.00 30.02
C THR A 256 -9.59 37.67 28.55
N LYS A 257 -9.98 38.66 27.74
CA LYS A 257 -10.05 38.60 26.28
C LYS A 257 -8.73 38.19 25.65
N ALA A 258 -7.62 38.83 26.05
CA ALA A 258 -6.29 38.52 25.50
C ALA A 258 -5.84 37.06 25.72
N HIS A 259 -6.15 36.48 26.89
CA HIS A 259 -5.83 35.07 27.17
C HIS A 259 -6.68 34.10 26.32
N ILE A 260 -7.96 34.43 26.11
CA ILE A 260 -8.87 33.63 25.28
C ILE A 260 -8.45 33.71 23.81
N GLU A 261 -8.12 34.90 23.31
CA GLU A 261 -7.61 35.10 21.95
C GLU A 261 -6.29 34.33 21.72
N THR A 262 -5.37 34.37 22.68
CA THR A 262 -4.11 33.60 22.59
C THR A 262 -4.37 32.10 22.48
N TYR A 263 -5.30 31.59 23.30
CA TYR A 263 -5.70 30.18 23.27
C TYR A 263 -6.37 29.78 21.95
N ILE A 264 -7.31 30.60 21.46
CA ILE A 264 -7.98 30.39 20.17
C ILE A 264 -6.96 30.41 19.02
N ASN A 265 -5.97 31.30 19.07
CA ASN A 265 -4.94 31.41 18.04
C ASN A 265 -4.00 30.21 18.00
N ILE A 266 -3.58 29.69 19.17
CA ILE A 266 -2.78 28.45 19.26
C ILE A 266 -3.56 27.28 18.66
N PHE A 267 -4.83 27.16 19.04
CA PHE A 267 -5.73 26.14 18.52
C PHE A 267 -5.88 26.23 16.99
N ILE A 268 -6.18 27.42 16.45
CA ILE A 268 -6.35 27.65 15.01
C ILE A 268 -5.06 27.31 14.25
N HIS A 269 -3.91 27.70 14.80
CA HIS A 269 -2.63 27.41 14.18
C HIS A 269 -2.35 25.91 14.08
N ASP A 270 -2.45 25.19 15.21
CA ASP A 270 -2.21 23.75 15.23
C ASP A 270 -3.22 23.01 14.35
N PHE A 271 -4.44 23.53 14.28
CA PHE A 271 -5.45 23.00 13.41
C PHE A 271 -5.13 23.20 11.91
N LYS A 272 -4.68 24.39 11.50
CA LYS A 272 -4.22 24.65 10.12
C LYS A 272 -3.08 23.73 9.72
N LYS A 273 -2.11 23.52 10.60
CA LYS A 273 -1.03 22.54 10.38
C LYS A 273 -1.59 21.14 10.11
N ILE A 274 -2.55 20.67 10.91
CA ILE A 274 -3.17 19.34 10.72
C ILE A 274 -3.86 19.26 9.35
N ILE A 275 -4.57 20.29 8.91
CA ILE A 275 -5.21 20.32 7.58
C ILE A 275 -4.18 20.36 6.45
N ASP A 276 -3.15 21.20 6.55
CA ASP A 276 -2.08 21.29 5.56
C ASP A 276 -1.41 19.93 5.36
N ILE A 277 -1.27 19.16 6.45
CA ILE A 277 -0.72 17.81 6.40
C ILE A 277 -1.68 16.85 5.69
N LEU A 278 -2.96 16.87 6.06
CA LEU A 278 -3.96 16.01 5.45
C LEU A 278 -4.15 16.33 3.95
N SER A 279 -4.00 17.60 3.55
CA SER A 279 -4.09 18.07 2.15
C SER A 279 -2.83 17.79 1.32
N ILE A 280 -1.64 17.79 1.93
CA ILE A 280 -0.39 17.30 1.30
C ILE A 280 -0.50 15.80 0.97
N ILE A 281 -1.29 15.06 1.75
CA ILE A 281 -1.40 13.61 1.66
C ILE A 281 -2.46 13.21 0.62
N ASP A 282 -3.71 13.69 0.67
CA ASP A 282 -4.73 13.51 -0.38
C ASP A 282 -5.31 14.87 -0.81
N GLU A 283 -5.04 15.29 -2.04
CA GLU A 283 -5.51 16.56 -2.61
C GLU A 283 -7.05 16.67 -2.63
N ARG A 284 -7.77 15.55 -2.57
CA ARG A 284 -9.24 15.56 -2.42
C ARG A 284 -9.69 15.96 -1.02
N VAL A 285 -8.90 15.68 0.00
CA VAL A 285 -9.13 16.19 1.37
C VAL A 285 -9.00 17.71 1.35
N LYS A 286 -8.07 18.25 0.58
CA LYS A 286 -7.98 19.69 0.35
C LYS A 286 -9.29 20.23 -0.23
N ASN A 287 -9.83 19.63 -1.29
CA ASN A 287 -11.07 20.08 -1.91
C ASN A 287 -12.29 19.99 -0.98
N ASP A 288 -12.43 18.89 -0.21
CA ASP A 288 -13.53 18.70 0.74
C ASP A 288 -13.45 19.69 1.93
N PHE A 289 -12.24 20.07 2.37
CA PHE A 289 -12.03 21.06 3.43
C PHE A 289 -12.06 22.50 2.90
N ASP A 290 -11.57 22.77 1.70
CA ASP A 290 -11.62 24.08 1.04
C ASP A 290 -13.08 24.51 0.86
N GLU A 291 -14.01 23.58 0.57
CA GLU A 291 -15.46 23.88 0.55
C GLU A 291 -15.97 24.39 1.91
N ILE A 292 -15.48 23.87 3.04
CA ILE A 292 -15.86 24.33 4.39
C ILE A 292 -15.25 25.69 4.72
N PHE A 293 -14.03 25.97 4.26
CA PHE A 293 -13.40 27.28 4.42
C PHE A 293 -13.99 28.34 3.48
N ILE A 294 -14.50 27.94 2.32
CA ILE A 294 -15.17 28.83 1.35
C ILE A 294 -16.61 29.14 1.79
N ILE A 295 -17.33 28.19 2.38
CA ILE A 295 -18.72 28.42 2.87
C ILE A 295 -18.74 29.39 4.07
N ASN A 296 -17.67 29.48 4.86
CA ASN A 296 -17.54 30.44 5.97
C ASN A 296 -16.73 31.69 5.60
N GLY A 297 -16.80 32.11 4.33
CA GLY A 297 -16.02 33.20 3.76
C GLY A 297 -15.92 34.44 4.64
N HIS A 298 -14.87 34.52 5.45
CA HIS A 298 -14.21 35.73 5.97
C HIS A 298 -13.12 35.40 7.02
N TYR A 299 -12.22 34.43 6.78
CA TYR A 299 -11.13 34.20 7.75
C TYR A 299 -9.77 33.89 7.11
N MET A 300 -9.44 34.62 6.04
CA MET A 300 -8.05 34.90 5.66
C MET A 300 -7.99 36.19 4.83
N SER A 301 -8.12 37.32 5.51
CA SER A 301 -7.42 38.57 5.20
C SER A 301 -6.90 39.14 6.49
#